data_AF-A0A523TUQ8-F1
#
_entry.id   AF-A0A523TUQ8-F1
#
_cell.length_a   1.000
_cell.length_b   1.000
_cell.length_c   1.000
_cell.angle_alpha   90.00
_cell.angle_beta   90.00
_cell.angle_gamma   90.00
#
_symmetry.space_group_name_H-M   'P 1'
#
loop_
_entity.id
_entity.type
_entity.pdbx_description
1 polymer ?
#
loop_
_entity_poly.entity_id
_entity_poly.type
_entity_poly.pdbx_seq_one_letter_code
_entity_poly.pdbx_strand_id
1 'polypeptide(L)'
;MEFWRLPMDVDEQAATLGELRIIHERCKGCGYCVEFCPLDVLALSDEFNAKGYHPPYLLSENTCLMCGLCEALCPEFAIYCIPAEEGTGKQENKETRE
;
A
#
# COMPACT_ATOMS: atom_id res chain seq x y z
N MET A 1 10.97 10.34 17.10
CA MET A 1 11.93 9.52 16.33
C MET A 1 11.71 9.77 14.84
N GLU A 2 11.84 11.02 14.37
CA GLU A 2 11.58 11.42 12.97
C GLU A 2 12.76 11.10 12.03
N PHE A 3 13.98 11.03 12.57
CA PHE A 3 15.21 10.93 11.77
C PHE A 3 15.40 9.60 11.03
N TRP A 4 14.61 8.54 11.32
CA TRP A 4 14.78 7.22 10.69
C TRP A 4 13.87 6.99 9.47
N ARG A 5 12.79 7.77 9.32
CA ARG A 5 11.80 7.58 8.24
C ARG A 5 12.16 8.32 6.95
N LEU A 6 13.15 9.22 6.98
CA LEU A 6 13.59 10.02 5.84
C LEU A 6 14.92 9.46 5.31
N PRO A 7 14.91 8.75 4.16
CA PRO A 7 16.13 8.48 3.39
C PRO A 7 16.79 9.81 2.99
N MET A 8 18.13 9.86 2.95
CA MET A 8 18.87 11.08 2.59
C MET A 8 18.53 11.59 1.17
N ASP A 9 17.95 10.75 0.32
CA ASP A 9 17.64 11.05 -1.09
C ASP A 9 16.12 11.21 -1.33
N VAL A 10 15.35 11.63 -0.31
CA VAL A 10 13.88 11.79 -0.41
C VAL A 10 13.46 12.71 -1.56
N ASP A 11 14.27 13.74 -1.87
CA ASP A 11 14.01 14.70 -2.93
C ASP A 11 14.18 14.12 -4.34
N GLU A 12 14.83 12.96 -4.48
CA GLU A 12 15.11 12.31 -5.77
C GLU A 12 14.11 11.18 -6.09
N GLN A 13 13.28 10.76 -5.12
CA GLN A 13 12.32 9.67 -5.30
C GLN A 13 11.04 10.16 -5.99
N ALA A 14 11.01 10.03 -7.32
CA ALA A 14 9.81 10.31 -8.11
C ALA A 14 8.69 9.30 -7.79
N ALA A 15 7.48 9.81 -7.55
CA ALA A 15 6.27 9.01 -7.38
C ALA A 15 6.08 8.10 -8.61
N THR A 16 6.21 6.79 -8.41
CA THR A 16 5.84 5.82 -9.45
C THR A 16 4.35 5.54 -9.31
N LEU A 17 3.59 5.69 -10.39
CA LEU A 17 2.17 5.33 -10.39
C LEU A 17 2.03 3.81 -10.31
N GLY A 18 1.03 3.34 -9.57
CA GLY A 18 0.78 1.91 -9.38
C GLY A 18 -0.38 1.63 -8.45
N GLU A 19 -0.62 0.35 -8.17
CA GLU A 19 -1.64 -0.14 -7.25
C GLU A 19 -0.98 -0.87 -6.07
N LEU A 20 -1.38 -0.55 -4.85
CA LEU A 20 -0.97 -1.29 -3.66
C LEU A 20 -2.01 -2.37 -3.36
N ARG A 21 -1.62 -3.64 -3.39
CA ARG A 21 -2.52 -4.77 -3.13
C ARG A 21 -2.26 -5.41 -1.79
N ILE A 22 -3.35 -5.78 -1.11
CA ILE A 22 -3.34 -6.36 0.23
C ILE A 22 -4.12 -7.67 0.21
N ILE A 23 -3.47 -8.77 0.56
CA ILE A 23 -4.07 -10.09 0.70
C ILE A 23 -4.51 -10.24 2.15
N HIS A 24 -5.76 -9.86 2.44
CA HIS A 24 -6.31 -9.81 3.80
C HIS A 24 -6.11 -11.13 4.55
N GLU A 25 -6.30 -12.27 3.87
CA GLU A 25 -6.16 -13.60 4.46
C GLU A 25 -4.74 -14.01 4.87
N ARG A 26 -3.71 -13.34 4.34
CA ARG A 26 -2.32 -13.54 4.76
C ARG A 26 -1.92 -12.63 5.92
N CYS A 27 -2.59 -11.50 6.10
CA CYS A 27 -2.21 -10.52 7.10
C CYS A 27 -2.39 -11.06 8.53
N LYS A 28 -1.39 -10.75 9.37
CA LYS A 28 -1.33 -11.09 10.80
C LYS A 28 -1.41 -9.87 11.73
N GLY A 29 -1.75 -8.69 11.18
CA GLY A 29 -1.98 -7.48 11.96
C GLY A 29 -0.77 -6.92 12.72
N CYS A 30 0.46 -7.19 12.27
CA CYS A 30 1.67 -6.75 12.98
C CYS A 30 1.91 -5.22 12.96
N GLY A 31 1.28 -4.50 12.03
CA GLY A 31 1.37 -3.04 11.95
C GLY A 31 2.66 -2.46 11.37
N TYR A 32 3.66 -3.27 10.98
CA TYR A 32 4.93 -2.74 10.46
C TYR A 32 4.78 -1.88 9.20
N CYS A 33 3.89 -2.27 8.29
CA CYS A 33 3.61 -1.47 7.09
C CYS A 33 3.06 -0.07 7.41
N VAL A 34 2.34 0.08 8.53
CA VAL A 34 1.82 1.36 9.02
C VAL A 34 2.93 2.16 9.70
N GLU A 35 3.62 1.54 10.66
CA GLU A 35 4.64 2.21 11.48
C GLU A 35 5.84 2.72 10.68
N PHE A 36 6.23 2.00 9.62
CA PHE A 36 7.39 2.35 8.80
C PHE A 36 7.02 3.02 7.48
N CYS A 37 5.75 3.34 7.24
CA CYS A 37 5.38 4.11 6.06
C CYS A 37 6.00 5.51 6.16
N PRO A 38 6.88 5.93 5.24
CA PRO A 38 7.55 7.23 5.33
C PRO A 38 6.59 8.41 5.14
N LEU A 39 5.43 8.16 4.53
CA LEU A 39 4.38 9.15 4.29
C LEU A 39 3.15 8.98 5.17
N ASP A 40 3.17 8.01 6.10
CA ASP A 40 2.05 7.72 7.00
C ASP A 40 0.70 7.54 6.27
N VAL A 41 0.70 6.92 5.08
CA VAL A 41 -0.50 6.74 4.22
C VAL A 41 -1.27 5.44 4.47
N LEU A 42 -0.82 4.60 5.39
CA LEU A 42 -1.45 3.32 5.74
C LEU A 42 -2.04 3.39 7.15
N ALA A 43 -3.17 2.73 7.36
CA ALA A 43 -3.76 2.53 8.68
C ALA A 43 -4.30 1.11 8.82
N LEU A 44 -4.44 0.61 10.05
CA LEU A 44 -5.14 -0.67 10.29
C LEU A 44 -6.65 -0.45 10.18
N SER A 45 -7.34 -1.37 9.49
CA SER A 45 -8.79 -1.30 9.36
C SER A 45 -9.47 -1.70 10.67
N ASP A 46 -10.71 -1.24 10.88
CA ASP A 46 -11.56 -1.72 11.98
C ASP A 46 -12.15 -3.11 11.68
N GLU A 47 -12.04 -3.58 10.43
CA GLU A 47 -12.55 -4.87 9.99
C GLU A 47 -11.60 -6.02 10.34
N PHE A 48 -12.16 -7.20 10.51
CA PHE A 48 -11.41 -8.42 10.78
C PHE A 48 -11.35 -9.30 9.52
N ASN A 49 -10.18 -9.87 9.24
CA ASN A 49 -10.07 -11.00 8.30
C ASN A 49 -10.59 -12.31 8.94
N ALA A 50 -10.63 -13.41 8.18
CA ALA A 50 -11.12 -14.69 8.69
C ALA A 50 -10.31 -15.27 9.87
N LYS A 51 -9.10 -14.73 10.12
CA LYS A 51 -8.21 -15.11 11.22
C LYS A 51 -8.31 -14.18 12.44
N GLY A 52 -9.14 -13.14 12.38
CA GLY A 52 -9.34 -12.19 13.48
C GLY A 52 -8.26 -11.10 13.59
N TYR A 53 -7.50 -10.84 12.54
CA TYR A 53 -6.57 -9.71 12.48
C TYR A 53 -7.17 -8.54 11.72
N HIS A 54 -6.68 -7.33 12.01
CA HIS A 54 -6.99 -6.09 11.30
C HIS A 54 -6.01 -5.89 10.14
N PRO A 55 -6.42 -6.11 8.87
CA PRO A 55 -5.56 -5.83 7.74
C PRO A 55 -5.35 -4.32 7.55
N PRO A 56 -4.20 -3.88 7.03
CA PRO A 56 -4.01 -2.48 6.71
C PRO A 56 -4.90 -2.07 5.51
N TYR A 57 -5.16 -0.78 5.38
CA TYR A 57 -5.74 -0.14 4.21
C TYR A 57 -5.03 1.18 3.92
N LEU A 58 -5.16 1.66 2.68
CA LEU A 58 -4.56 2.91 2.24
C LEU A 58 -5.51 4.08 2.52
N LEU A 59 -5.01 5.13 3.16
CA LEU A 59 -5.78 6.35 3.47
C LEU A 59 -6.09 7.18 2.22
N SER A 60 -5.16 7.19 1.26
CA SER A 60 -5.26 7.94 0.00
C SER A 60 -4.35 7.31 -1.05
N GLU A 61 -4.94 6.87 -2.17
CA GLU A 61 -4.19 6.30 -3.30
C GLU A 61 -3.22 7.30 -3.94
N ASN A 62 -3.60 8.57 -3.99
CA ASN A 62 -2.81 9.64 -4.60
C ASN A 62 -1.57 10.05 -3.80
N THR A 63 -1.38 9.53 -2.60
CA THR A 63 -0.29 9.91 -1.70
C THR A 63 0.77 8.81 -1.55
N CYS A 64 0.48 7.58 -1.98
CA CYS A 64 1.47 6.51 -1.97
C CYS A 64 2.53 6.73 -3.06
N LEU A 65 3.81 6.76 -2.69
CA LEU A 65 4.92 6.85 -3.66
C LEU A 65 5.29 5.50 -4.30
N MET A 66 4.61 4.42 -3.92
CA MET A 66 4.91 3.07 -4.37
C MET A 66 6.37 2.64 -4.08
N CYS A 67 6.93 3.08 -2.95
CA CYS A 67 8.35 2.84 -2.59
C CYS A 67 8.67 1.37 -2.26
N GLY A 68 7.68 0.49 -2.11
CA GLY A 68 7.87 -0.94 -1.84
C GLY A 68 8.34 -1.28 -0.42
N LEU A 69 8.52 -0.30 0.48
CA LEU A 69 9.01 -0.56 1.83
C LEU A 69 8.05 -1.45 2.65
N CYS A 70 6.74 -1.23 2.51
CA CYS A 70 5.73 -2.05 3.17
C CYS A 70 5.75 -3.51 2.72
N GLU A 71 6.08 -3.76 1.44
CA GLU A 71 6.26 -5.10 0.87
C GLU A 71 7.50 -5.78 1.44
N ALA A 72 8.63 -5.07 1.45
CA ALA A 72 9.89 -5.58 2.00
C ALA A 72 9.82 -5.91 3.50
N LEU A 73 9.04 -5.14 4.26
CA LEU A 73 8.88 -5.33 5.70
C LEU A 73 7.84 -6.37 6.09
N CYS A 74 6.94 -6.76 5.18
CA CYS A 74 5.85 -7.67 5.52
C CYS A 74 6.37 -9.11 5.69
N PRO A 75 6.35 -9.70 6.90
CA PRO A 75 6.85 -11.06 7.11
C PRO A 75 6.02 -12.14 6.42
N GLU A 76 4.75 -11.81 6.13
CA GLU A 76 3.77 -12.73 5.56
C GLU A 76 3.55 -12.53 4.06
N PHE A 77 4.25 -11.57 3.45
CA PHE A 77 4.03 -11.15 2.06
C PHE A 77 2.55 -10.91 1.75
N ALA A 78 1.88 -10.22 2.67
CA ALA A 78 0.45 -9.93 2.62
C ALA A 78 0.14 -8.58 1.95
N ILE A 79 1.15 -7.79 1.60
CA ILE A 79 1.05 -6.48 0.96
C ILE A 79 2.16 -6.38 -0.09
N TYR A 80 1.84 -5.88 -1.28
CA TYR A 80 2.80 -5.74 -2.38
C TYR A 80 2.40 -4.63 -3.35
N CYS A 81 3.39 -4.05 -4.01
CA CYS A 81 3.23 -3.01 -5.01
C CYS A 81 3.10 -3.60 -6.41
N ILE A 82 2.10 -3.17 -7.17
CA ILE A 82 1.99 -3.41 -8.61
C ILE A 82 2.33 -2.11 -9.33
N PRO A 83 3.49 -1.98 -9.99
CA PRO A 83 3.79 -0.79 -10.77
C PRO A 83 2.82 -0.68 -11.95
N ALA A 84 2.31 0.53 -12.22
CA ALA A 84 1.54 0.77 -13.42
C ALA A 84 2.47 0.64 -14.62
N GLU A 85 2.24 -0.36 -15.45
CA GLU A 85 2.88 -0.44 -16.77
C GLU A 85 2.58 0.84 -17.57
N GLU A 86 3.62 1.43 -18.18
CA GLU A 86 3.46 2.58 -19.07
C GLU A 86 2.56 2.17 -20.26
N GLY A 87 1.26 2.40 -20.12
CA GLY A 87 0.25 2.18 -21.15
C GLY A 87 -0.60 0.93 -20.95
N THR A 88 -1.70 1.05 -20.20
CA THR A 88 -3.06 0.81 -20.71
C THR A 88 -4.08 1.27 -19.66
N GLY A 89 -4.56 2.50 -19.80
CA GLY A 89 -5.79 2.91 -19.12
C GLY A 89 -6.95 2.09 -19.67
N LYS A 90 -7.37 1.04 -18.96
CA LYS A 90 -8.73 0.52 -19.11
C LYS A 90 -9.64 1.33 -18.20
N GLN A 91 -10.24 2.35 -18.79
CA GLN A 91 -11.52 2.88 -18.32
C GLN A 91 -12.53 1.73 -18.41
N GLU A 92 -12.98 1.20 -17.28
CA GLU A 92 -14.19 0.37 -17.25
C GLU A 92 -15.38 1.29 -17.57
N ASN A 93 -15.72 1.36 -18.85
CA ASN A 93 -16.95 1.97 -19.30
C ASN A 93 -18.11 1.08 -18.82
N LYS A 94 -18.78 1.50 -17.74
CA LYS A 94 -20.02 0.89 -17.28
C LYS A 94 -21.16 1.31 -18.21
N GLU A 95 -21.19 0.75 -19.42
CA GLU A 95 -22.37 0.84 -20.28
C GLU A 95 -23.43 -0.15 -19.78
N THR A 96 -24.43 0.45 -19.13
CA THR A 96 -25.69 -0.19 -18.77
C THR A 96 -26.57 -0.22 -20.02
N ARG A 97 -26.90 -1.42 -20.51
CA ARG A 97 -27.92 -1.74 -21.54
C ARG A 97 -28.35 -3.19 -21.25
N GLU A 98 -29.61 -3.60 -21.15
CA GLU A 98 -30.97 -3.05 -21.27
C GLU A 98 -31.85 -3.98 -20.41
#